data_AF-A0A942ENZ8-F1
#
_entry.id   AF-A0A942ENZ8-F1
#
_cell.length_a   1.000
_cell.length_b   1.000
_cell.length_c   1.000
_cell.angle_alpha   90.00
_cell.angle_beta   90.00
_cell.angle_gamma   90.00
#
_symmetry.space_group_name_H-M   'P 1'
#
loop_
_entity.id
_entity.type
_entity.pdbx_description
1 polymer ?
#
loop_
_entity_poly.entity_id
_entity_poly.type
_entity_poly.pdbx_seq_one_letter_code
_entity_poly.pdbx_strand_id
1 'polypeptide(L)'
;MGKKLFVVEARRLLPLLFLLVLLVSLSVYDSFRASPTVKPEDAAVKGQVSFTTADRGEMTENPSFRVAADQAGWAAVVDEWSIVLPQYPFQPQHEVALFALHAEVESLKSLAKTAGSLDVEVRVNPKRDYFHVVTVPAGDVTLQGGEVTWTFVDRRGNILERFTVGGVKQTIAEEALQK
;
A
#
# COMPACT_ATOMS: atom_id res chain seq x y z
N MET A 1 -49.70 -1.54 -75.87
CA MET A 1 -50.61 -1.40 -74.70
C MET A 1 -49.85 -0.78 -73.51
N GLY A 2 -49.22 0.40 -73.68
CA GLY A 2 -48.26 0.94 -72.68
C GLY A 2 -48.47 2.40 -72.26
N LYS A 3 -49.29 3.19 -72.99
CA LYS A 3 -49.50 4.62 -72.68
C LYS A 3 -50.51 4.86 -71.55
N LYS A 4 -51.45 3.93 -71.30
CA LYS A 4 -52.50 4.09 -70.28
C LYS A 4 -52.03 3.70 -68.87
N LEU A 5 -51.07 2.79 -68.73
CA LEU A 5 -50.46 2.42 -67.45
C LEU A 5 -49.58 3.55 -66.88
N PHE A 6 -48.77 4.18 -67.73
CA PHE A 6 -47.90 5.30 -67.35
C PHE A 6 -48.66 6.51 -66.78
N VAL A 7 -49.82 6.83 -67.36
CA VAL A 7 -50.66 7.97 -66.90
C VAL A 7 -51.32 7.67 -65.55
N VAL A 8 -51.68 6.40 -65.28
CA VAL A 8 -52.29 5.98 -64.02
C VAL A 8 -51.25 5.93 -62.89
N GLU A 9 -50.03 5.46 -63.17
CA GLU A 9 -48.94 5.47 -62.18
C GLU A 9 -48.44 6.90 -61.88
N ALA A 10 -48.29 7.75 -62.91
CA ALA A 10 -47.87 9.15 -62.72
C ALA A 10 -48.86 9.94 -61.83
N ARG A 11 -50.17 9.68 -61.97
CA ARG A 11 -51.19 10.31 -61.12
C ARG A 11 -51.13 9.84 -59.67
N ARG A 12 -50.67 8.60 -59.42
CA ARG A 12 -50.46 8.06 -58.07
C ARG A 12 -49.14 8.50 -57.44
N LEU A 13 -48.13 8.82 -58.26
CA LEU A 13 -46.83 9.33 -57.81
C LEU A 13 -46.87 10.82 -57.45
N LEU A 14 -47.74 11.62 -58.08
CA LEU A 14 -47.89 13.05 -57.79
C LEU A 14 -48.09 13.37 -56.29
N PRO A 15 -49.01 12.73 -55.55
CA PRO A 15 -49.16 12.98 -54.11
C PRO A 15 -47.96 12.53 -53.28
N LEU A 16 -47.26 11.45 -53.69
CA LEU A 16 -46.05 10.99 -53.00
C LEU A 16 -44.89 11.96 -53.19
N LEU A 17 -44.72 12.49 -54.39
CA LEU A 17 -43.70 13.51 -54.69
C LEU A 17 -44.01 14.80 -53.95
N PHE A 18 -45.28 15.21 -53.88
CA PHE A 18 -45.68 16.37 -53.09
C PHE A 18 -45.36 16.18 -51.60
N LEU A 19 -45.65 15.00 -51.06
CA LEU A 19 -45.36 14.66 -49.67
C LEU A 19 -43.85 14.62 -49.40
N LEU A 20 -43.06 14.09 -50.33
CA LEU A 20 -41.61 14.10 -50.26
C LEU A 20 -41.03 15.51 -50.26
N VAL A 21 -41.51 16.39 -51.15
CA VAL A 21 -41.10 17.80 -51.16
C VAL A 21 -41.46 18.49 -49.85
N LEU A 22 -42.63 18.20 -49.28
CA LEU A 22 -43.07 18.76 -48.01
C LEU A 22 -42.19 18.26 -46.84
N LEU A 23 -41.81 16.99 -46.85
CA LEU A 23 -40.93 16.40 -45.85
C LEU A 23 -39.52 17.01 -45.90
N VAL A 24 -38.96 17.15 -47.11
CA VAL A 24 -37.64 17.77 -47.33
C VAL A 24 -37.66 19.24 -46.89
N SER A 25 -38.71 19.98 -47.25
CA SER A 25 -38.85 21.38 -46.83
C SER A 25 -38.93 21.54 -45.32
N LEU A 26 -39.66 20.65 -44.64
CA LEU A 26 -39.76 20.65 -43.18
C LEU A 26 -38.43 20.28 -42.51
N SER A 27 -37.70 19.30 -43.05
CA SER A 27 -36.37 18.91 -42.56
C SER A 27 -35.35 20.04 -42.69
N VAL A 28 -35.35 20.73 -43.84
CA VAL A 28 -34.49 21.91 -44.04
C VAL A 28 -34.89 23.04 -43.10
N TYR A 29 -36.18 23.30 -42.95
CA TYR A 29 -36.68 24.32 -42.02
C TYR A 29 -36.30 24.03 -40.56
N ASP A 30 -36.39 22.77 -40.14
CA ASP A 30 -35.99 22.34 -38.80
C ASP A 30 -34.48 22.45 -38.59
N SER A 31 -33.68 22.09 -39.58
CA SER A 31 -32.21 22.24 -39.57
C SER A 31 -31.78 23.71 -39.40
N PHE A 32 -32.45 24.66 -40.07
CA PHE A 32 -32.16 26.09 -39.91
C PHE A 32 -32.63 26.67 -38.56
N ARG A 33 -33.61 26.04 -37.91
CA ARG A 33 -34.13 26.47 -36.60
C ARG A 33 -33.49 25.76 -35.42
N ALA A 34 -32.85 24.62 -35.66
CA ALA A 34 -31.93 24.01 -34.73
C ALA A 34 -30.75 24.96 -34.53
N SER A 35 -30.91 25.89 -33.60
CA SER A 35 -29.80 26.66 -33.06
C SER A 35 -28.73 25.63 -32.66
N PRO A 36 -27.43 25.86 -33.01
CA PRO A 36 -26.40 24.94 -32.58
C PRO A 36 -26.49 24.87 -31.06
N THR A 37 -26.94 23.74 -30.55
CA THR A 37 -26.83 23.43 -29.13
C THR A 37 -25.34 23.32 -28.89
N VAL A 38 -24.72 24.47 -28.61
CA VAL A 38 -23.38 24.53 -28.05
C VAL A 38 -23.50 23.67 -26.81
N LYS A 39 -22.93 22.47 -26.90
CA LYS A 39 -22.78 21.55 -25.79
C LYS A 39 -22.26 22.43 -24.64
N PRO A 40 -22.99 22.58 -23.52
CA PRO A 40 -22.48 23.40 -22.44
C PRO A 40 -21.11 22.81 -22.10
N GLU A 41 -20.08 23.61 -22.37
CA GLU A 41 -18.72 23.35 -21.92
C GLU A 41 -18.87 22.98 -20.45
N ASP A 42 -18.49 21.73 -20.12
CA ASP A 42 -18.73 21.13 -18.82
C ASP A 42 -18.49 22.19 -17.75
N ALA A 43 -19.58 22.64 -17.13
CA ALA A 43 -19.54 23.74 -16.19
C ALA A 43 -18.51 23.37 -15.13
N ALA A 44 -17.33 23.98 -15.21
CA ALA A 44 -16.21 23.66 -14.33
C ALA A 44 -16.74 23.71 -12.90
N VAL A 45 -16.75 22.54 -12.25
CA VAL A 45 -17.32 22.39 -10.92
C VAL A 45 -16.61 23.39 -10.02
N LYS A 46 -17.32 24.43 -9.57
CA LYS A 46 -16.75 25.47 -8.71
C LYS A 46 -16.16 24.79 -7.47
N GLY A 47 -14.84 24.92 -7.29
CA GLY A 47 -14.09 24.30 -6.20
C GLY A 47 -13.15 23.15 -6.63
N GLN A 48 -13.09 22.81 -7.92
CA GLN A 48 -12.18 21.77 -8.40
C GLN A 48 -10.75 22.31 -8.52
N VAL A 49 -9.87 21.84 -7.65
CA VAL A 49 -8.43 22.16 -7.69
C VAL A 49 -7.76 21.23 -8.69
N SER A 50 -7.15 21.81 -9.72
CA SER A 50 -6.29 21.06 -10.65
C SER A 50 -4.97 20.73 -9.98
N PHE A 51 -4.56 19.46 -9.99
CA PHE A 51 -3.24 19.04 -9.57
C PHE A 51 -2.49 18.42 -10.75
N THR A 52 -1.17 18.59 -10.74
CA THR A 52 -0.26 17.91 -11.65
C THR A 52 0.61 16.99 -10.82
N THR A 53 0.51 15.69 -11.07
CA THR A 53 1.37 14.70 -10.40
C THR A 53 2.80 14.90 -10.87
N ALA A 54 3.67 15.38 -9.98
CA ALA A 54 5.09 15.61 -10.27
C ALA A 54 5.87 14.31 -10.47
N ASP A 55 5.52 13.26 -9.72
CA ASP A 55 6.13 11.95 -9.79
C ASP A 55 5.19 10.88 -9.19
N ARG A 56 5.38 9.61 -9.59
CA ARG A 56 4.66 8.46 -9.05
C ARG A 56 5.59 7.25 -9.05
N GLY A 57 5.92 6.76 -7.86
CA GLY A 57 6.73 5.56 -7.66
C GLY A 57 6.23 4.71 -6.50
N GLU A 58 6.85 3.54 -6.33
CA GLU A 58 6.70 2.70 -5.14
C GLU A 58 7.97 2.82 -4.29
N MET A 59 7.83 3.23 -3.03
CA MET A 59 8.94 3.12 -2.09
C MET A 59 8.99 1.68 -1.59
N THR A 60 10.06 0.97 -1.93
CA THR A 60 10.48 -0.22 -1.18
C THR A 60 11.16 0.25 0.09
N GLU A 61 10.37 0.65 1.07
CA GLU A 61 10.90 0.83 2.42
C GLU A 61 11.49 -0.50 2.87
N ASN A 62 12.76 -0.48 3.26
CA ASN A 62 13.42 -1.68 3.74
C ASN A 62 12.77 -2.08 5.07
N PRO A 63 12.47 -3.38 5.26
CA PRO A 63 12.02 -3.89 6.55
C PRO A 63 12.94 -3.43 7.67
N SER A 64 12.37 -2.98 8.77
CA SER A 64 13.11 -2.54 9.95
C SER A 64 12.71 -3.39 11.15
N PHE A 65 13.70 -3.85 11.91
CA PHE A 65 13.48 -4.76 13.02
C PHE A 65 14.00 -4.18 14.35
N ARG A 66 13.26 -4.43 15.43
CA ARG A 66 13.66 -4.12 16.80
C ARG A 66 13.29 -5.26 17.73
N VAL A 67 14.14 -5.52 18.72
CA VAL A 67 13.87 -6.49 19.78
C VAL A 67 13.90 -5.76 21.11
N ALA A 68 12.85 -5.93 21.91
CA ALA A 68 12.72 -5.38 23.24
C ALA A 68 12.70 -6.51 24.27
N ALA A 69 13.73 -6.54 25.10
CA ALA A 69 13.84 -7.49 26.22
C ALA A 69 13.32 -6.91 27.55
N ASP A 70 13.00 -5.61 27.59
CA ASP A 70 12.52 -4.92 28.78
C ASP A 70 11.39 -3.93 28.46
N GLN A 71 10.74 -3.43 29.52
CA GLN A 71 9.63 -2.48 29.38
C GLN A 71 10.06 -1.15 28.74
N ALA A 72 11.31 -0.73 28.99
CA ALA A 72 11.87 0.50 28.43
C ALA A 72 12.06 0.38 26.92
N GLY A 73 12.63 -0.72 26.43
CA GLY A 73 12.77 -1.03 25.02
C GLY A 73 11.42 -1.17 24.33
N TRP A 74 10.44 -1.79 24.98
CA TRP A 74 9.07 -1.85 24.45
C TRP A 74 8.50 -0.45 24.23
N ALA A 75 8.56 0.41 25.26
CA ALA A 75 8.03 1.77 25.17
C ALA A 75 8.82 2.62 24.16
N ALA A 76 10.14 2.46 24.09
CA ALA A 76 11.00 3.19 23.17
C ALA A 76 10.66 2.88 21.70
N VAL A 77 10.45 1.60 21.35
CA VAL A 77 10.09 1.23 19.97
C VAL A 77 8.69 1.74 19.60
N VAL A 78 7.76 1.69 20.55
CA VAL A 78 6.40 2.21 20.36
C VAL A 78 6.41 3.73 20.08
N ASP A 79 7.23 4.47 20.83
CA ASP A 79 7.40 5.92 20.65
C ASP A 79 8.16 6.26 19.36
N GLU A 80 9.30 5.59 19.11
CA GLU A 80 10.14 5.74 17.91
C GLU A 80 9.33 5.55 16.63
N TRP A 81 8.49 4.52 16.58
CA TRP A 81 7.69 4.20 15.41
C TRP A 81 6.29 4.81 15.44
N SER A 82 5.94 5.53 16.52
CA SER A 82 4.64 6.16 16.72
C SER A 82 3.45 5.21 16.46
N ILE A 83 3.61 3.94 16.85
CA ILE A 83 2.61 2.89 16.63
C ILE A 83 1.63 2.82 17.80
N VAL A 84 0.35 2.59 17.51
CA VAL A 84 -0.67 2.39 18.55
C VAL A 84 -0.87 0.90 18.76
N LEU A 85 -0.42 0.38 19.90
CA LEU A 85 -0.61 -1.01 20.29
C LEU A 85 -1.87 -1.18 21.14
N PRO A 86 -2.53 -2.36 21.07
CA PRO A 86 -3.58 -2.70 22.02
C PRO A 86 -3.04 -2.70 23.45
N GLN A 87 -3.91 -2.58 24.46
CA GLN A 87 -3.52 -2.76 25.86
C GLN A 87 -3.13 -4.22 26.10
N TYR A 88 -1.86 -4.52 25.81
CA TYR A 88 -1.24 -5.81 26.04
C TYR A 88 -0.31 -5.71 27.27
N PRO A 89 -0.52 -6.53 28.32
CA PRO A 89 0.31 -6.49 29.51
C PRO A 89 1.63 -7.24 29.27
N PHE A 90 2.56 -6.62 28.54
CA PHE A 90 3.88 -7.20 28.27
C PHE A 90 4.64 -7.55 29.55
N GLN A 91 5.18 -8.78 29.62
CA GLN A 91 5.87 -9.31 30.80
C GLN A 91 7.35 -9.56 30.49
N PRO A 92 8.24 -8.57 30.66
CA PRO A 92 9.66 -8.70 30.29
C PRO A 92 10.43 -9.76 31.08
N GLN A 93 9.86 -10.29 32.17
CA GLN A 93 10.45 -11.40 32.93
C GLN A 93 10.24 -12.76 32.25
N HIS A 94 9.25 -12.87 31.37
CA HIS A 94 8.85 -14.12 30.74
C HIS A 94 8.87 -14.06 29.22
N GLU A 95 8.85 -12.87 28.65
CA GLU A 95 8.68 -12.64 27.22
C GLU A 95 9.70 -11.63 26.68
N VAL A 96 10.11 -11.84 25.44
CA VAL A 96 10.84 -10.87 24.63
C VAL A 96 9.91 -10.47 23.48
N ALA A 97 9.84 -9.17 23.20
CA ALA A 97 9.05 -8.65 22.10
C ALA A 97 9.91 -8.42 20.88
N LEU A 98 9.41 -8.86 19.73
CA LEU A 98 9.97 -8.60 18.41
C LEU A 98 9.02 -7.69 17.64
N PHE A 99 9.56 -6.59 17.15
CA PHE A 99 8.85 -5.62 16.33
C PHE A 99 9.41 -5.66 14.91
N ALA A 100 8.52 -5.84 13.93
CA ALA A 100 8.83 -5.77 12.52
C ALA A 100 8.00 -4.68 11.85
N LEU A 101 8.67 -3.73 11.21
CA LEU A 101 8.05 -2.69 10.38
C LEU A 101 8.33 -2.98 8.91
N HIS A 102 7.33 -2.74 8.06
CA HIS A 102 7.28 -3.13 6.64
C HIS A 102 7.54 -4.63 6.41
N ALA A 103 7.24 -5.46 7.39
CA ALA A 103 7.41 -6.90 7.32
C ALA A 103 6.50 -7.65 8.29
N GLU A 104 6.17 -8.87 7.91
CA GLU A 104 5.41 -9.82 8.71
C GLU A 104 6.35 -10.95 9.16
N VAL A 105 6.38 -11.23 10.45
CA VAL A 105 7.11 -12.40 11.01
C VAL A 105 6.35 -13.68 10.68
N GLU A 106 7.00 -14.62 9.99
CA GLU A 106 6.41 -15.91 9.60
C GLU A 106 6.78 -17.05 10.56
N SER A 107 8.05 -17.09 10.99
CA SER A 107 8.55 -18.14 11.87
C SER A 107 9.80 -17.69 12.60
N LEU A 108 10.01 -18.23 13.78
CA LEU A 108 11.19 -18.00 14.60
C LEU A 108 11.84 -19.33 14.96
N LYS A 109 13.17 -19.40 14.89
CA LYS A 109 13.94 -20.59 15.21
C LYS A 109 15.15 -20.21 16.05
N SER A 110 15.27 -20.84 17.22
CA SER A 110 16.45 -20.76 18.07
C SER A 110 17.43 -21.89 17.71
N LEU A 111 18.65 -21.53 17.37
CA LEU A 111 19.75 -22.42 17.02
C LEU A 111 20.88 -22.19 18.04
N ALA A 112 21.12 -23.16 18.90
CA ALA A 112 22.28 -23.11 19.79
C ALA A 112 23.56 -23.30 18.97
N LYS A 113 24.45 -22.30 18.95
CA LYS A 113 25.69 -22.34 18.15
C LYS A 113 26.85 -23.00 18.91
N THR A 114 27.06 -22.62 20.17
CA THR A 114 28.13 -23.11 21.05
C THR A 114 27.70 -22.93 22.53
N ALA A 115 28.39 -23.55 23.49
CA ALA A 115 28.21 -23.25 24.91
C ALA A 115 28.45 -21.76 25.19
N GLY A 116 27.37 -20.97 25.32
CA GLY A 116 27.43 -19.53 25.58
C GLY A 116 26.93 -18.62 24.44
N SER A 117 26.54 -19.15 23.28
CA SER A 117 25.96 -18.36 22.18
C SER A 117 24.69 -18.96 21.59
N LEU A 118 23.68 -18.10 21.41
CA LEU A 118 22.39 -18.44 20.83
C LEU A 118 22.17 -17.65 19.55
N ASP A 119 21.89 -18.35 18.45
CA ASP A 119 21.42 -17.70 17.23
C ASP A 119 19.89 -17.79 17.17
N VAL A 120 19.24 -16.68 16.89
CA VAL A 120 17.80 -16.64 16.64
C VAL A 120 17.60 -16.24 15.19
N GLU A 121 17.12 -17.18 14.37
CA GLU A 121 16.74 -16.92 12.99
C GLU A 121 15.25 -16.56 12.94
N VAL A 122 14.95 -15.38 12.39
CA VAL A 122 13.59 -14.89 12.20
C VAL A 122 13.31 -14.84 10.71
N ARG A 123 12.36 -15.65 10.25
CA ARG A 123 11.87 -15.57 8.87
C ARG A 123 10.79 -14.51 8.77
N VAL A 124 10.96 -13.62 7.80
CA VAL A 124 10.06 -12.50 7.59
C VAL A 124 9.63 -12.41 6.13
N ASN A 125 8.43 -11.88 5.92
CA ASN A 125 7.87 -11.56 4.63
C ASN A 125 7.69 -10.05 4.50
N PRO A 126 8.46 -9.35 3.65
CA PRO A 126 8.31 -7.91 3.44
C PRO A 126 6.89 -7.55 2.99
N LYS A 127 6.31 -6.54 3.60
CA LYS A 127 4.94 -6.08 3.35
C LYS A 127 4.85 -4.57 3.54
N ARG A 128 4.40 -3.86 2.52
CA ARG A 128 4.31 -2.39 2.55
C ARG A 128 3.29 -1.93 3.59
N ASP A 129 3.58 -0.81 4.25
CA ASP A 129 2.72 -0.15 5.24
C ASP A 129 2.15 -1.10 6.31
N TYR A 130 2.99 -1.98 6.84
CA TYR A 130 2.59 -3.03 7.76
C TYR A 130 3.52 -3.07 8.97
N PHE A 131 2.97 -3.31 10.16
CA PHE A 131 3.75 -3.64 11.34
C PHE A 131 3.26 -4.95 11.94
N HIS A 132 4.18 -5.74 12.51
CA HIS A 132 3.87 -6.96 13.23
C HIS A 132 4.68 -6.97 14.52
N VAL A 133 4.00 -7.10 15.65
CA VAL A 133 4.62 -7.28 16.97
C VAL A 133 4.33 -8.70 17.44
N VAL A 134 5.38 -9.45 17.78
CA VAL A 134 5.31 -10.83 18.25
C VAL A 134 6.02 -10.91 19.60
N THR A 135 5.40 -11.57 20.58
CA THR A 135 6.08 -11.93 21.83
C THR A 135 6.51 -13.38 21.79
N VAL A 136 7.71 -13.65 22.31
CA VAL A 136 8.29 -14.99 22.41
C VAL A 136 8.76 -15.27 23.83
N PRO A 137 8.69 -16.53 24.30
CA PRO A 137 9.18 -16.89 25.63
C PRO A 137 10.67 -16.54 25.78
N ALA A 138 11.00 -15.75 26.80
CA ALA A 138 12.38 -15.32 27.05
C ALA A 138 13.32 -16.51 27.24
N GLY A 139 12.84 -17.62 27.82
CA GLY A 139 13.62 -18.85 28.00
C GLY A 139 14.13 -19.49 26.70
N ASP A 140 13.47 -19.23 25.57
CA ASP A 140 13.82 -19.82 24.26
C ASP A 140 14.77 -18.94 23.45
N VAL A 141 14.83 -17.64 23.75
CA VAL A 141 15.53 -16.62 22.96
C VAL A 141 16.53 -15.77 23.74
N THR A 142 16.72 -16.04 25.03
CA THR A 142 17.72 -15.36 25.86
C THR A 142 18.71 -16.35 26.46
N LEU A 143 19.96 -15.92 26.63
CA LEU A 143 20.98 -16.70 27.29
C LEU A 143 21.56 -15.91 28.46
N GLN A 144 21.51 -16.46 29.67
CA GLN A 144 22.12 -15.81 30.84
C GLN A 144 23.64 -15.83 30.70
N GLY A 145 24.24 -14.64 30.58
CA GLY A 145 25.70 -14.49 30.48
C GLY A 145 26.29 -14.90 29.12
N GLY A 146 25.48 -14.98 28.08
CA GLY A 146 25.91 -15.28 26.71
C GLY A 146 25.53 -14.20 25.70
N GLU A 147 25.88 -14.45 24.44
CA GLU A 147 25.52 -13.58 23.32
C GLU A 147 24.35 -14.17 22.53
N VAL A 148 23.36 -13.35 22.23
CA VAL A 148 22.24 -13.72 21.37
C VAL A 148 22.35 -12.97 20.05
N THR A 149 22.52 -13.68 18.95
CA THR A 149 22.55 -13.09 17.61
C THR A 149 21.22 -13.28 16.92
N TRP A 150 20.52 -12.19 16.67
CA TRP A 150 19.28 -12.18 15.90
C TRP A 150 19.62 -12.01 14.42
N THR A 151 19.14 -12.92 13.58
CA THR A 151 19.30 -12.85 12.11
C THR A 151 17.93 -12.88 11.46
N PHE A 152 17.59 -11.83 10.73
CA PHE A 152 16.35 -11.71 9.98
C PHE A 152 16.58 -12.15 8.55
N VAL A 153 15.79 -13.11 8.08
CA VAL A 153 15.92 -13.71 6.74
C VAL A 153 14.63 -13.61 5.96
N ASP A 154 14.72 -13.34 4.67
CA ASP A 154 13.58 -13.42 3.77
C ASP A 154 13.19 -14.88 3.45
N ARG A 155 12.10 -15.08 2.70
CA ARG A 155 11.67 -16.41 2.24
C ARG A 155 12.71 -17.16 1.40
N ARG A 156 13.65 -16.45 0.77
CA ARG A 156 14.73 -17.01 -0.06
C ARG A 156 15.98 -17.32 0.77
N GLY A 157 16.00 -16.98 2.06
CA GLY A 157 17.14 -17.15 2.95
C GLY A 157 18.17 -16.02 2.87
N ASN A 158 17.85 -14.90 2.23
CA ASN A 158 18.72 -13.73 2.22
C ASN A 158 18.62 -13.04 3.58
N ILE A 159 19.78 -12.69 4.15
CA ILE A 159 19.85 -11.94 5.40
C ILE A 159 19.46 -10.48 5.11
N LEU A 160 18.42 -10.01 5.80
CA LEU A 160 17.96 -8.63 5.73
C LEU A 160 18.66 -7.78 6.79
N GLU A 161 18.72 -8.28 8.02
CA GLU A 161 19.33 -7.60 9.15
C GLU A 161 19.93 -8.61 10.12
N ARG A 162 20.99 -8.22 10.83
CA ARG A 162 21.58 -9.02 11.90
C ARG A 162 22.08 -8.09 12.99
N PHE A 163 21.73 -8.38 14.25
CA PHE A 163 22.31 -7.72 15.40
C PHE A 163 22.59 -8.70 16.54
N THR A 164 23.62 -8.41 17.32
CA THR A 164 24.03 -9.22 18.45
C THR A 164 23.71 -8.47 19.74
N VAL A 165 22.90 -9.09 20.60
CA VAL A 165 22.58 -8.60 21.94
C VAL A 165 23.43 -9.39 22.93
N GLY A 166 24.48 -8.77 23.44
CA GLY A 166 25.34 -9.34 24.48
C GLY A 166 24.83 -8.99 25.88
N GLY A 167 24.73 -9.97 26.77
CA GLY A 167 24.35 -9.73 28.15
C GLY A 167 25.47 -9.17 29.01
N VAL A 168 25.77 -7.86 28.93
CA VAL A 168 26.42 -7.10 30.03
C VAL A 168 25.94 -5.64 30.08
N LYS A 169 25.48 -5.28 31.29
CA LYS A 169 25.28 -3.95 31.90
C LYS A 169 26.10 -2.77 31.34
N GLN A 170 25.44 -1.61 31.35
CA GLN A 170 25.95 -0.23 31.38
C GLN A 170 26.64 0.27 30.11
N THR A 171 25.84 0.94 29.26
CA THR A 171 26.32 2.14 28.56
C THR A 171 26.66 3.19 29.61
N ILE A 172 27.89 3.16 30.12
CA ILE A 172 28.51 4.35 30.69
C ILE A 172 28.62 5.31 29.52
N ALA A 173 27.91 6.42 29.61
CA ALA A 173 28.17 7.61 28.82
C ALA A 173 29.65 7.97 28.98
N GLU A 174 30.44 7.72 27.96
CA GLU A 174 31.75 8.35 27.82
C GLU A 174 31.56 9.61 26.96
N GLU A 175 30.89 10.58 27.58
CA GLU A 175 31.12 11.99 27.31
C GLU A 175 32.55 12.28 27.79
N ALA A 176 33.53 12.11 26.90
CA ALA A 176 34.92 12.49 27.15
C ALA A 176 35.47 13.29 25.96
N LEU A 177 35.27 14.61 26.08
CA LEU A 177 36.33 15.60 25.90
C LEU A 177 37.00 15.64 24.51
N GLN A 178 36.35 16.29 23.54
CA GLN A 178 37.10 16.93 22.46
C GLN A 178 37.82 18.15 23.04
N LYS A 179 39.16 18.03 23.07
CA LYS A 179 40.11 19.13 23.23
C LYS A 179 39.96 20.19 22.13
#